data_AF-A0A7V7DDZ4-F1
#
_entry.id   AF-A0A7V7DDZ4-F1
#
_cell.length_a   1.000
_cell.length_b   1.000
_cell.length_c   1.000
_cell.angle_alpha   90.00
_cell.angle_beta   90.00
_cell.angle_gamma   90.00
#
_symmetry.space_group_name_H-M   'P 1'
#
loop_
_entity.id
_entity.type
_entity.pdbx_description
1 polymer ?
#
loop_
_entity_poly.entity_id
_entity_poly.type
_entity_poly.pdbx_seq_one_letter_code
_entity_poly.pdbx_strand_id
1 'polypeptide(L)'
;LGLEFGGAIGIVLFLAQSVSIAFYCIGFGEVLAGIMSAENVKVYSQVVAALAVSFLFIFAWLGADWATRFQYLVMGILGIALLSFFIGGISKWDAAIMAENWSAPDDGLRFWVLFAIFFPAVTGFTQGVSMSGDLKNAGESLPRGTFLAVGLSIFVYFGATLLFAGSLPANILAGDYTAMKQVAAIDFLIDAGVIAATLSSAMASFLGAPRILQSLSSDRIFPILLPFAKGSGPSNNPRRGVMLAAGIAFAVLGLGQLNLIAPVVSMFFLISYGLLNYATYYEARSGSPSFRPRFRFYNLNISLMGALACMGTMMAIDMTAGLIAMAVLVAVYQYLKRTAGPARWADSRRSYHLQQIRQHLLDAAAEPEHPRDWRPQILLFSDDANRRRQLLQFSAWIQGGSGFTTAVRILEGSGIKKGYR
;
A
#
# COMPACT_ATOMS: atom_id res chain seq x y z
N LEU A 1 6.71 1.53 -11.82
CA LEU A 1 7.26 1.18 -10.51
C LEU A 1 8.32 0.07 -10.61
N GLY A 2 8.29 -0.82 -11.61
CA GLY A 2 9.29 -1.90 -11.70
C GLY A 2 9.01 -3.06 -10.72
N LEU A 3 9.81 -4.14 -10.84
CA LEU A 3 9.60 -5.37 -10.07
C LEU A 3 10.03 -5.21 -8.61
N GLU A 4 11.04 -4.39 -8.32
CA GLU A 4 11.59 -4.23 -6.98
C GLU A 4 10.65 -3.44 -6.08
N PHE A 5 10.16 -2.28 -6.53
CA PHE A 5 9.18 -1.52 -5.77
C PHE A 5 7.84 -2.26 -5.72
N GLY A 6 7.35 -2.77 -6.85
CA GLY A 6 6.08 -3.51 -6.90
C GLY A 6 6.09 -4.75 -6.01
N GLY A 7 7.17 -5.53 -6.04
CA GLY A 7 7.33 -6.73 -5.23
C GLY A 7 7.39 -6.45 -3.73
N ALA A 8 8.17 -5.44 -3.34
CA ALA A 8 8.27 -5.05 -1.93
C ALA A 8 6.95 -4.48 -1.39
N ILE A 9 6.30 -3.57 -2.13
CA ILE A 9 4.96 -3.04 -1.76
C ILE A 9 3.94 -4.18 -1.64
N GLY A 10 3.94 -5.12 -2.59
CA GLY A 10 2.99 -6.23 -2.63
C GLY A 10 3.10 -7.15 -1.41
N ILE A 11 4.31 -7.53 -0.99
CA ILE A 11 4.51 -8.37 0.20
C ILE A 11 4.04 -7.66 1.46
N VAL A 12 4.45 -6.40 1.64
CA VAL A 12 4.12 -5.64 2.85
C VAL A 12 2.61 -5.40 2.93
N LEU A 13 1.94 -5.04 1.83
CA LEU A 13 0.48 -4.87 1.81
C LEU A 13 -0.26 -6.19 2.05
N PHE A 14 0.23 -7.31 1.50
CA PHE A 14 -0.35 -8.63 1.76
C PHE A 14 -0.31 -8.97 3.25
N LEU A 15 0.83 -8.75 3.90
CA LEU A 15 0.99 -8.98 5.35
C LEU A 15 0.11 -8.01 6.15
N ALA A 16 0.11 -6.71 5.81
CA ALA A 16 -0.71 -5.70 6.47
C ALA A 16 -2.18 -6.10 6.51
N GLN A 17 -2.73 -6.46 5.34
CA GLN A 17 -4.13 -6.85 5.22
C GLN A 17 -4.42 -8.19 5.91
N SER A 18 -3.49 -9.15 5.85
CA SER A 18 -3.67 -10.45 6.50
C SER A 18 -3.69 -10.34 8.03
N VAL A 19 -2.83 -9.50 8.62
CA VAL A 19 -2.86 -9.17 10.05
C VAL A 19 -4.12 -8.36 10.41
N SER A 20 -4.57 -7.47 9.52
CA SER A 20 -5.77 -6.66 9.73
C SER A 20 -7.04 -7.50 9.85
N ILE A 21 -7.13 -8.66 9.21
CA ILE A 21 -8.25 -9.60 9.38
C ILE A 21 -8.44 -9.94 10.87
N ALA A 22 -7.37 -10.32 11.55
CA ALA A 22 -7.41 -10.64 12.97
C ALA A 22 -7.77 -9.41 13.82
N PHE A 23 -7.16 -8.26 13.52
CA PHE A 23 -7.45 -6.99 14.20
C PHE A 23 -8.95 -6.66 14.18
N TYR A 24 -9.58 -6.69 13.01
CA TYR A 24 -11.01 -6.40 12.88
C TYR A 24 -11.90 -7.47 13.53
N CYS A 25 -11.54 -8.76 13.42
CA CYS A 25 -12.32 -9.83 14.04
C CYS A 25 -12.25 -9.82 15.56
N ILE A 26 -11.13 -9.37 16.15
CA ILE A 26 -11.05 -9.20 17.59
C ILE A 26 -11.89 -8.00 18.04
N GLY A 27 -11.86 -6.87 17.35
CA GLY A 27 -12.74 -5.74 17.67
C GLY A 27 -14.23 -6.13 17.64
N PHE A 28 -14.63 -6.98 16.68
CA PHE A 28 -15.95 -7.62 16.67
C PHE A 28 -16.21 -8.47 17.93
N GLY A 29 -15.22 -9.28 18.32
CA GLY A 29 -15.30 -10.12 19.52
C GLY A 29 -15.39 -9.34 20.83
N GLU A 30 -14.76 -8.18 20.94
CA GLU A 30 -14.84 -7.29 22.12
C GLU A 30 -16.24 -6.71 22.29
N VAL A 31 -16.85 -6.28 21.19
CA VAL A 31 -18.21 -5.74 21.19
C VAL A 31 -19.22 -6.80 21.61
N LEU A 32 -19.11 -8.01 21.07
CA LEU A 32 -19.98 -9.12 21.48
C LEU A 32 -19.73 -9.56 22.93
N ALA A 33 -18.48 -9.54 23.40
CA ALA A 33 -18.17 -9.79 24.80
C ALA A 33 -18.87 -8.79 25.73
N GLY A 34 -18.86 -7.51 25.34
CA GLY A 34 -19.54 -6.43 26.07
C GLY A 34 -21.06 -6.61 26.09
N ILE A 35 -21.67 -6.91 24.94
CA ILE A 35 -23.13 -7.15 24.84
C ILE A 35 -23.56 -8.35 25.70
N MET A 36 -22.77 -9.41 25.72
CA MET A 36 -23.06 -10.63 26.49
C MET A 36 -22.59 -10.57 27.94
N SER A 37 -22.01 -9.44 28.39
CA SER A 37 -21.46 -9.27 29.75
C SER A 37 -20.53 -10.41 30.17
N ALA A 38 -19.64 -10.84 29.27
CA ALA A 38 -18.79 -12.00 29.49
C ALA A 38 -17.76 -11.77 30.61
N GLU A 39 -17.68 -12.68 31.58
CA GLU A 39 -16.75 -12.58 32.72
C GLU A 39 -15.26 -12.55 32.30
N ASN A 40 -14.90 -13.30 31.26
CA ASN A 40 -13.54 -13.32 30.69
C ASN A 40 -13.53 -12.75 29.27
N VAL A 41 -13.64 -11.43 29.19
CA VAL A 41 -13.68 -10.67 27.93
C VAL A 41 -12.58 -11.10 26.97
N LYS A 42 -11.33 -11.23 27.45
CA LYS A 42 -10.18 -11.56 26.60
C LYS A 42 -10.34 -12.92 25.90
N VAL A 43 -10.66 -13.98 26.64
CA VAL A 43 -10.82 -15.33 26.07
C VAL A 43 -12.06 -15.38 25.17
N TYR A 44 -13.15 -14.76 25.62
CA TYR A 44 -14.39 -14.72 24.85
C TYR A 44 -14.19 -14.02 23.50
N SER A 45 -13.58 -12.83 23.49
CA SER A 45 -13.30 -12.08 22.26
C SER A 45 -12.38 -12.83 21.30
N GLN A 46 -11.40 -13.58 21.80
CA GLN A 46 -10.55 -14.42 20.95
C GLN A 46 -11.31 -15.58 20.30
N VAL A 47 -12.17 -16.27 21.05
CA VAL A 47 -12.99 -17.37 20.53
C VAL A 47 -13.97 -16.84 19.49
N VAL A 48 -14.67 -15.75 19.80
CA VAL A 48 -15.60 -15.10 18.85
C VAL A 48 -14.86 -14.61 17.61
N ALA A 49 -13.67 -14.01 17.76
CA ALA A 49 -12.84 -13.61 16.63
C ALA A 49 -12.45 -14.80 15.75
N ALA A 50 -12.06 -15.93 16.35
CA ALA A 50 -11.72 -17.15 15.62
C ALA A 50 -12.92 -17.73 14.85
N LEU A 51 -14.12 -17.68 15.44
CA LEU A 51 -15.36 -18.05 14.76
C LEU A 51 -15.67 -17.10 13.61
N ALA A 52 -15.50 -15.79 13.80
CA ALA A 52 -15.66 -14.78 12.75
C ALA A 52 -14.68 -15.01 11.60
N VAL A 53 -13.38 -15.23 11.87
CA VAL A 53 -12.39 -15.56 10.84
C VAL A 53 -12.80 -16.83 10.09
N SER A 54 -13.26 -17.87 10.79
CA SER A 54 -13.72 -19.12 10.17
C SER A 54 -14.93 -18.90 9.25
N PHE A 55 -15.89 -18.10 9.71
CA PHE A 55 -17.09 -17.74 8.95
C PHE A 55 -16.72 -16.93 7.69
N LEU A 56 -15.93 -15.87 7.84
CA LEU A 56 -15.50 -15.01 6.73
C LEU A 56 -14.61 -15.76 5.72
N PHE A 57 -13.80 -16.72 6.19
CA PHE A 57 -13.02 -17.60 5.32
C PHE A 57 -13.92 -18.37 4.34
N ILE A 58 -15.09 -18.86 4.77
CA ILE A 58 -16.04 -19.57 3.90
C ILE A 58 -16.53 -18.65 2.79
N PHE A 59 -16.86 -17.40 3.09
CA PHE A 59 -17.28 -16.43 2.06
C PHE A 59 -16.14 -16.10 1.09
N ALA A 60 -14.94 -15.83 1.60
CA ALA A 60 -13.76 -15.57 0.78
C ALA A 60 -13.44 -16.78 -0.14
N TRP A 61 -13.68 -18.00 0.34
CA TRP A 61 -13.50 -19.23 -0.42
C TRP A 61 -14.53 -19.39 -1.55
N LEU A 62 -15.79 -19.04 -1.29
CA LEU A 62 -16.90 -19.09 -2.26
C LEU A 62 -16.74 -18.04 -3.36
N GLY A 63 -16.20 -16.85 -3.04
CA GLY A 63 -15.82 -15.83 -4.02
C GLY A 63 -16.43 -14.45 -3.78
N ALA A 64 -15.94 -13.45 -4.53
CA ALA A 64 -16.18 -12.03 -4.28
C ALA A 64 -17.62 -11.53 -4.55
N ASP A 65 -18.40 -12.24 -5.38
CA ASP A 65 -19.73 -11.77 -5.81
C ASP A 65 -20.73 -11.68 -4.64
N TRP A 66 -20.63 -12.57 -3.66
CA TRP A 66 -21.44 -12.51 -2.45
C TRP A 66 -21.04 -11.37 -1.53
N ALA A 67 -19.74 -11.10 -1.44
CA ALA A 67 -19.22 -10.06 -0.55
C ALA A 67 -19.60 -8.65 -1.00
N THR A 68 -19.66 -8.38 -2.31
CA THR A 68 -20.09 -7.06 -2.82
C THR A 68 -21.54 -6.75 -2.46
N ARG A 69 -22.44 -7.75 -2.51
CA ARG A 69 -23.84 -7.60 -2.07
C ARG A 69 -23.94 -7.36 -0.57
N PHE A 70 -23.14 -8.09 0.21
CA PHE A 70 -23.04 -7.90 1.66
C PHE A 70 -22.57 -6.48 2.02
N GLN A 71 -21.67 -5.88 1.24
CA GLN A 71 -21.15 -4.54 1.48
C GLN A 71 -22.25 -3.45 1.42
N TYR A 72 -23.24 -3.57 0.52
CA TYR A 72 -24.34 -2.60 0.44
C TYR A 72 -25.24 -2.65 1.67
N LEU A 73 -25.51 -3.84 2.21
CA LEU A 73 -26.25 -3.99 3.46
C LEU A 73 -25.50 -3.33 4.62
N VAL A 74 -24.20 -3.60 4.73
CA VAL A 74 -23.34 -3.01 5.77
C VAL A 74 -23.31 -1.48 5.67
N MET A 75 -23.21 -0.94 4.46
CA MET A 75 -23.23 0.51 4.23
C MET A 75 -24.55 1.14 4.72
N GLY A 76 -25.68 0.48 4.50
CA GLY A 76 -26.98 0.94 5.00
C GLY A 76 -27.05 0.97 6.53
N ILE A 77 -26.60 -0.12 7.18
CA ILE A 77 -26.57 -0.21 8.66
C ILE A 77 -25.64 0.87 9.24
N LEU A 78 -24.46 1.06 8.65
CA LEU A 78 -23.51 2.10 9.06
C LEU A 78 -24.07 3.51 8.88
N GLY A 79 -24.73 3.78 7.76
CA GLY A 79 -25.36 5.07 7.51
C GLY A 79 -26.42 5.40 8.57
N ILE A 80 -27.26 4.41 8.92
CA ILE A 80 -28.29 4.56 9.96
C ILE A 80 -27.67 4.73 11.36
N ALA A 81 -26.62 3.96 11.68
CA ALA A 81 -25.89 4.08 12.95
C ALA A 81 -25.25 5.46 13.12
N LEU A 82 -24.58 5.96 12.09
CA LEU A 82 -24.00 7.31 12.09
C LEU A 82 -25.09 8.37 12.20
N LEU A 83 -26.20 8.25 11.46
CA LEU A 83 -27.31 9.19 11.55
C LEU A 83 -27.90 9.25 12.97
N SER A 84 -28.07 8.10 13.63
CA SER A 84 -28.48 8.02 15.04
C SER A 84 -27.49 8.74 15.97
N PHE A 85 -26.19 8.54 15.75
CA PHE A 85 -25.13 9.22 16.51
C PHE A 85 -25.15 10.74 16.31
N PHE A 86 -25.21 11.21 15.06
CA PHE A 86 -25.22 12.64 14.76
C PHE A 86 -26.48 13.35 15.31
N ILE A 87 -27.66 12.74 15.17
CA ILE A 87 -28.89 13.29 15.76
C ILE A 87 -28.79 13.36 17.29
N GLY A 88 -28.32 12.28 17.92
CA GLY A 88 -28.16 12.22 19.37
C GLY A 88 -27.16 13.23 19.90
N GLY A 89 -26.00 13.37 19.25
CA GLY A 89 -24.96 14.32 19.64
C GLY A 89 -25.37 15.78 19.46
N ILE A 90 -26.12 16.12 18.41
CA ILE A 90 -26.66 17.49 18.25
C ILE A 90 -27.67 17.79 19.36
N SER A 91 -28.52 16.83 19.71
CA SER A 91 -29.53 16.98 20.77
C SER A 91 -28.91 17.15 22.17
N LYS A 92 -27.78 16.47 22.42
CA LYS A 92 -27.05 16.47 23.70
C LYS A 92 -25.92 17.49 23.76
N TRP A 93 -25.82 18.38 22.77
CA TRP A 93 -24.73 19.33 22.67
C TRP A 93 -24.75 20.37 23.79
N ASP A 94 -23.62 20.51 24.48
CA ASP A 94 -23.36 21.56 25.47
C ASP A 94 -22.04 22.28 25.15
N ALA A 95 -22.13 23.60 24.98
CA ALA A 95 -20.97 24.45 24.68
C ALA A 95 -20.01 24.58 25.88
N ALA A 96 -20.50 24.41 27.12
CA ALA A 96 -19.65 24.42 28.31
C ALA A 96 -18.75 23.18 28.35
N ILE A 97 -19.31 22.00 28.08
CA ILE A 97 -18.56 20.74 27.99
C ILE A 97 -17.51 20.83 26.88
N MET A 98 -17.86 21.40 25.72
CA MET A 98 -16.90 21.62 24.64
C MET A 98 -15.73 22.53 25.07
N ALA A 99 -16.02 23.60 25.80
CA ALA A 99 -14.99 24.52 26.28
C ALA A 99 -14.03 23.83 27.27
N GLU A 100 -14.55 22.98 28.14
CA GLU A 100 -13.75 22.17 29.07
C GLU A 100 -12.88 21.12 28.34
N ASN A 101 -13.44 20.49 27.31
CA ASN A 101 -12.74 19.46 26.52
C ASN A 101 -11.73 20.01 25.51
N TRP A 102 -11.57 21.34 25.39
CA TRP A 102 -10.69 21.95 24.40
C TRP A 102 -9.20 21.71 24.70
N SER A 103 -8.83 21.59 25.98
CA SER A 103 -7.46 21.30 26.41
C SER A 103 -7.21 19.81 26.55
N ALA A 104 -6.00 19.37 26.21
CA ALA A 104 -5.56 18.00 26.46
C ALA A 104 -5.51 17.71 27.98
N PRO A 105 -5.99 16.55 28.45
CA PRO A 105 -5.91 16.18 29.85
C PRO A 105 -4.46 15.89 30.27
N ASP A 106 -4.09 16.28 31.49
CA ASP A 106 -2.71 16.17 32.03
C ASP A 106 -2.23 14.70 32.12
N ASP A 107 -3.12 13.76 32.44
CA ASP A 107 -2.83 12.32 32.55
C ASP A 107 -3.14 11.54 31.24
N GLY A 108 -3.28 12.23 30.11
CA GLY A 108 -3.60 11.63 28.82
C GLY A 108 -2.46 10.80 28.21
N LEU A 109 -2.82 9.85 27.32
CA LEU A 109 -1.84 9.17 26.46
C LEU A 109 -1.13 10.18 25.56
N ARG A 110 0.16 9.93 25.29
CA ARG A 110 0.96 10.77 24.40
C ARG A 110 0.35 10.80 22.99
N PHE A 111 0.46 11.94 22.32
CA PHE A 111 -0.06 12.17 20.97
C PHE A 111 0.25 11.04 19.98
N TRP A 112 1.51 10.58 19.91
CA TRP A 112 1.92 9.54 18.96
C TRP A 112 1.33 8.15 19.27
N VAL A 113 1.02 7.87 20.53
CA VAL A 113 0.33 6.64 20.92
C VAL A 113 -1.13 6.70 20.45
N LEU A 114 -1.82 7.81 20.70
CA LEU A 114 -3.18 8.04 20.21
C LEU A 114 -3.24 8.02 18.67
N PHE A 115 -2.27 8.64 18.01
CA PHE A 115 -2.14 8.58 16.56
C PHE A 115 -2.02 7.15 16.06
N ALA A 116 -1.17 6.32 16.69
CA ALA A 116 -0.99 4.91 16.28
C ALA A 116 -2.25 4.06 16.49
N ILE A 117 -3.05 4.35 17.51
CA ILE A 117 -4.34 3.69 17.76
C ILE A 117 -5.38 4.14 16.72
N PHE A 118 -5.39 5.42 16.35
CA PHE A 118 -6.33 5.98 15.39
C PHE A 118 -5.97 5.67 13.92
N PHE A 119 -4.68 5.55 13.59
CA PHE A 119 -4.19 5.42 12.22
C PHE A 119 -4.85 4.28 11.42
N PRO A 120 -5.07 3.07 11.97
CA PRO A 120 -5.80 2.00 11.28
C PRO A 120 -7.17 2.44 10.76
N ALA A 121 -7.86 3.37 11.43
CA ALA A 121 -9.17 3.86 11.00
C ALA A 121 -9.11 4.64 9.67
N VAL A 122 -8.00 5.31 9.36
CA VAL A 122 -7.81 6.06 8.10
C VAL A 122 -7.14 5.22 6.99
N THR A 123 -6.87 3.94 7.26
CA THR A 123 -6.37 3.01 6.25
C THR A 123 -7.50 2.50 5.34
N GLY A 124 -7.18 1.61 4.39
CA GLY A 124 -8.19 0.90 3.61
C GLY A 124 -8.59 1.55 2.29
N PHE A 125 -8.10 2.74 1.96
CA PHE A 125 -8.32 3.35 0.62
C PHE A 125 -7.81 2.45 -0.53
N THR A 126 -6.86 1.57 -0.23
CA THR A 126 -6.30 0.58 -1.16
C THR A 126 -7.28 -0.53 -1.54
N GLN A 127 -8.39 -0.70 -0.81
CA GLN A 127 -9.38 -1.74 -1.11
C GLN A 127 -10.03 -1.54 -2.50
N GLY A 128 -10.36 -0.29 -2.84
CA GLY A 128 -10.83 0.04 -4.18
C GLY A 128 -9.78 -0.30 -5.26
N VAL A 129 -8.50 -0.10 -4.95
CA VAL A 129 -7.38 -0.40 -5.86
C VAL A 129 -7.17 -1.91 -6.03
N SER A 130 -7.31 -2.71 -4.96
CA SER A 130 -7.15 -4.19 -5.06
C SER A 130 -8.22 -4.86 -5.91
N MET A 131 -9.33 -4.19 -6.20
CA MET A 131 -10.40 -4.65 -7.08
C MET A 131 -10.39 -3.93 -8.45
N SER A 132 -9.27 -3.27 -8.81
CA SER A 132 -9.18 -2.50 -10.06
C SER A 132 -9.44 -3.33 -11.32
N GLY A 133 -9.13 -4.63 -11.27
CA GLY A 133 -9.37 -5.57 -12.38
C GLY A 133 -10.84 -5.87 -12.65
N ASP A 134 -11.72 -5.58 -11.68
CA ASP A 134 -13.17 -5.85 -11.77
C ASP A 134 -13.97 -4.60 -12.18
N LEU A 135 -13.32 -3.43 -12.34
CA LEU A 135 -13.97 -2.16 -12.67
C LEU A 135 -14.10 -1.96 -14.19
N LYS A 136 -15.29 -1.53 -14.65
CA LYS A 136 -15.54 -1.18 -16.06
C LYS A 136 -14.61 -0.08 -16.58
N ASN A 137 -14.35 0.95 -15.78
CA ASN A 137 -13.42 2.04 -16.11
C ASN A 137 -12.56 2.42 -14.90
N ALA A 138 -11.57 1.59 -14.59
CA ALA A 138 -10.68 1.80 -13.44
C ALA A 138 -9.97 3.16 -13.45
N GLY A 139 -9.61 3.69 -14.63
CA GLY A 139 -8.86 4.93 -14.77
C GLY A 139 -9.60 6.18 -14.29
N GLU A 140 -10.93 6.17 -14.36
CA GLU A 140 -11.79 7.27 -13.90
C GLU A 140 -12.42 6.97 -12.54
N SER A 141 -12.86 5.73 -12.32
CA SER A 141 -13.56 5.33 -11.10
C SER A 141 -12.65 5.32 -9.87
N LEU A 142 -11.36 4.91 -10.00
CA LEU A 142 -10.46 4.84 -8.85
C LEU A 142 -10.15 6.23 -8.26
N PRO A 143 -9.69 7.24 -9.05
CA PRO A 143 -9.41 8.55 -8.47
C PRO A 143 -10.66 9.16 -7.84
N ARG A 144 -11.80 9.16 -8.55
CA ARG A 144 -13.04 9.76 -8.00
C ARG A 144 -13.51 9.04 -6.74
N GLY A 145 -13.59 7.71 -6.78
CA GLY A 145 -14.05 6.91 -5.64
C GLY A 145 -13.15 7.08 -4.42
N THR A 146 -11.83 6.99 -4.59
CA THR A 146 -10.87 7.13 -3.48
C THR A 146 -10.90 8.52 -2.86
N PHE A 147 -10.84 9.61 -3.66
CA PHE A 147 -10.84 10.96 -3.10
C PHE A 147 -12.17 11.33 -2.45
N LEU A 148 -13.31 10.92 -3.03
CA LEU A 148 -14.63 11.14 -2.41
C LEU A 148 -14.78 10.35 -1.11
N ALA A 149 -14.34 9.09 -1.06
CA ALA A 149 -14.38 8.28 0.15
C ALA A 149 -13.51 8.88 1.26
N VAL A 150 -12.26 9.25 0.96
CA VAL A 150 -11.37 9.91 1.93
C VAL A 150 -11.96 11.23 2.41
N GLY A 151 -12.48 12.07 1.49
CA GLY A 151 -13.12 13.33 1.85
C GLY A 151 -14.33 13.13 2.78
N LEU A 152 -15.21 12.19 2.44
CA LEU A 152 -16.38 11.85 3.27
C LEU A 152 -15.95 11.35 4.66
N SER A 153 -14.96 10.45 4.73
CA SER A 153 -14.44 9.95 6.00
C SER A 153 -13.86 11.07 6.87
N ILE A 154 -13.15 12.03 6.27
CA ILE A 154 -12.64 13.22 6.98
C ILE A 154 -13.82 13.99 7.61
N PHE A 155 -14.86 14.30 6.83
CA PHE A 155 -16.03 15.01 7.38
C PHE A 155 -16.72 14.25 8.51
N VAL A 156 -16.88 12.93 8.36
CA VAL A 156 -17.50 12.09 9.40
C VAL A 156 -16.63 12.06 10.66
N TYR A 157 -15.31 11.88 10.54
CA TYR A 157 -14.41 11.86 11.70
C TYR A 157 -14.36 13.20 12.42
N PHE A 158 -14.15 14.31 11.72
CA PHE A 158 -14.16 15.63 12.35
C PHE A 158 -15.51 15.97 12.97
N GLY A 159 -16.62 15.67 12.28
CA GLY A 159 -17.96 15.87 12.81
C GLY A 159 -18.19 15.06 14.09
N ALA A 160 -17.76 13.80 14.12
CA ALA A 160 -17.88 12.95 15.29
C ALA A 160 -17.01 13.42 16.46
N THR A 161 -15.77 13.87 16.19
CA THR A 161 -14.89 14.44 17.20
C THR A 161 -15.51 15.68 17.84
N LEU A 162 -16.07 16.60 17.03
CA LEU A 162 -16.74 17.79 17.55
C LEU A 162 -17.94 17.41 18.43
N LEU A 163 -18.81 16.51 17.95
CA LEU A 163 -19.97 16.07 18.71
C LEU A 163 -19.59 15.39 20.02
N PHE A 164 -18.57 14.51 20.03
CA PHE A 164 -18.07 13.94 21.28
C PHE A 164 -17.60 15.01 22.25
N ALA A 165 -16.78 15.96 21.78
CA ALA A 165 -16.26 17.04 22.60
C ALA A 165 -17.38 17.91 23.21
N GLY A 166 -18.51 18.09 22.52
CA GLY A 166 -19.67 18.83 23.04
C GLY A 166 -20.71 18.00 23.79
N SER A 167 -20.67 16.66 23.74
CA SER A 167 -21.75 15.82 24.31
C SER A 167 -21.37 15.14 25.62
N LEU A 168 -20.09 14.85 25.85
CA LEU A 168 -19.63 14.12 27.04
C LEU A 168 -18.34 14.71 27.59
N PRO A 169 -18.17 14.78 28.92
CA PRO A 169 -16.89 15.14 29.55
C PRO A 169 -15.71 14.23 29.16
N ALA A 170 -14.51 14.79 29.04
CA ALA A 170 -13.30 14.08 28.60
C ALA A 170 -12.94 12.85 29.47
N ASN A 171 -13.24 12.87 30.76
CA ASN A 171 -12.98 11.74 31.66
C ASN A 171 -13.84 10.51 31.30
N ILE A 172 -15.07 10.71 30.82
CA ILE A 172 -15.92 9.63 30.30
C ILE A 172 -15.39 9.16 28.95
N LEU A 173 -15.08 10.09 28.03
CA LEU A 173 -14.57 9.77 26.70
C LEU A 173 -13.25 8.99 26.73
N ALA A 174 -12.39 9.25 27.71
CA ALA A 174 -11.10 8.58 27.85
C ALA A 174 -11.22 7.12 28.36
N GLY A 175 -12.27 6.81 29.13
CA GLY A 175 -12.41 5.52 29.81
C GLY A 175 -13.50 4.62 29.24
N ASP A 176 -14.51 5.17 28.56
CA ASP A 176 -15.67 4.43 28.09
C ASP A 176 -15.65 4.19 26.57
N TYR A 177 -15.28 2.96 26.19
CA TYR A 177 -15.35 2.48 24.81
C TYR A 177 -16.78 2.42 24.25
N THR A 178 -17.81 2.55 25.08
CA THR A 178 -19.23 2.59 24.69
C THR A 178 -19.82 4.01 24.62
N ALA A 179 -19.00 5.06 24.80
CA ALA A 179 -19.43 6.45 24.79
C ALA A 179 -20.27 6.84 23.56
N MET A 180 -19.97 6.26 22.38
CA MET A 180 -20.75 6.49 21.16
C MET A 180 -22.23 6.09 21.31
N LYS A 181 -22.51 5.03 22.06
CA LYS A 181 -23.88 4.58 22.37
C LYS A 181 -24.59 5.58 23.28
N GLN A 182 -23.88 6.10 24.28
CA GLN A 182 -24.44 7.08 25.21
C GLN A 182 -24.84 8.38 24.51
N VAL A 183 -24.10 8.77 23.46
CA VAL A 183 -24.40 9.98 22.69
C VAL A 183 -25.53 9.74 21.69
N ALA A 184 -25.61 8.56 21.07
CA ALA A 184 -26.58 8.27 20.03
C ALA A 184 -28.05 8.41 20.47
N ALA A 185 -28.92 8.67 19.50
CA ALA A 185 -30.37 8.74 19.71
C ALA A 185 -30.97 7.35 19.99
N ILE A 186 -30.43 6.32 19.33
CA ILE A 186 -30.76 4.91 19.52
C ILE A 186 -29.43 4.15 19.67
N ASP A 187 -29.24 3.57 20.85
CA ASP A 187 -28.02 2.88 21.28
C ASP A 187 -27.73 1.61 20.49
N PHE A 188 -28.72 0.75 20.28
CA PHE A 188 -28.59 -0.54 19.59
C PHE A 188 -28.11 -0.38 18.14
N LEU A 189 -28.41 0.75 17.50
CA LEU A 189 -27.92 1.02 16.15
C LEU A 189 -26.39 1.16 16.10
N ILE A 190 -25.77 1.64 17.18
CA ILE A 190 -24.30 1.74 17.26
C ILE A 190 -23.69 0.34 17.33
N ASP A 191 -24.26 -0.56 18.14
CA ASP A 191 -23.80 -1.96 18.19
C ASP A 191 -23.91 -2.66 16.84
N ALA A 192 -25.06 -2.52 16.18
CA ALA A 192 -25.26 -3.06 14.83
C ALA A 192 -24.25 -2.46 13.84
N GLY A 193 -23.99 -1.15 13.92
CA GLY A 193 -23.01 -0.44 13.11
C GLY A 193 -21.59 -0.95 13.32
N VAL A 194 -21.15 -1.08 14.57
CA VAL A 194 -19.79 -1.57 14.89
C VAL A 194 -19.62 -3.00 14.41
N ILE A 195 -20.58 -3.90 14.69
CA ILE A 195 -20.56 -5.29 14.21
C ILE A 195 -20.45 -5.34 12.67
N ALA A 196 -21.25 -4.53 11.98
CA ALA A 196 -21.25 -4.47 10.52
C ALA A 196 -19.91 -3.94 9.98
N ALA A 197 -19.36 -2.86 10.56
CA ALA A 197 -18.09 -2.28 10.16
C ALA A 197 -16.91 -3.22 10.35
N THR A 198 -16.81 -3.89 11.50
CA THR A 198 -15.71 -4.81 11.82
C THR A 198 -15.73 -6.03 10.91
N LEU A 199 -16.90 -6.66 10.71
CA LEU A 199 -17.02 -7.83 9.82
C LEU A 199 -16.78 -7.46 8.36
N SER A 200 -17.25 -6.30 7.92
CA SER A 200 -17.00 -5.81 6.56
C SER A 200 -15.53 -5.51 6.30
N SER A 201 -14.84 -4.85 7.24
CA SER A 201 -13.42 -4.53 7.10
C SER A 201 -12.54 -5.78 7.10
N ALA A 202 -12.91 -6.78 7.91
CA ALA A 202 -12.29 -8.10 7.88
C ALA A 202 -12.53 -8.82 6.54
N MET A 203 -13.77 -8.81 6.03
CA MET A 203 -14.11 -9.39 4.72
C MET A 203 -13.33 -8.71 3.59
N ALA A 204 -13.27 -7.38 3.56
CA ALA A 204 -12.53 -6.63 2.55
C ALA A 204 -11.05 -7.03 2.54
N SER A 205 -10.43 -7.14 3.72
CA SER A 205 -9.05 -7.61 3.86
C SER A 205 -8.87 -9.05 3.36
N PHE A 206 -9.86 -9.93 3.60
CA PHE A 206 -9.90 -11.31 3.09
C PHE A 206 -10.02 -11.41 1.57
N LEU A 207 -10.60 -10.42 0.89
CA LEU A 207 -10.68 -10.37 -0.57
C LEU A 207 -9.45 -9.70 -1.19
N GLY A 208 -8.92 -8.66 -0.53
CA GLY A 208 -7.78 -7.87 -1.01
C GLY A 208 -6.45 -8.60 -0.90
N ALA A 209 -6.10 -9.13 0.27
CA ALA A 209 -4.79 -9.77 0.51
C ALA A 209 -4.50 -10.91 -0.48
N PRO A 210 -5.39 -11.90 -0.66
CA PRO A 210 -5.15 -13.00 -1.58
C PRO A 210 -4.97 -12.57 -3.04
N ARG A 211 -5.68 -11.52 -3.48
CA ARG A 211 -5.54 -10.97 -4.84
C ARG A 211 -4.19 -10.28 -5.03
N ILE A 212 -3.71 -9.54 -4.02
CA ILE A 212 -2.35 -8.96 -4.02
C ILE A 212 -1.30 -10.07 -4.16
N LEU A 213 -1.42 -11.12 -3.33
CA LEU A 213 -0.49 -12.26 -3.38
C LEU A 213 -0.56 -13.00 -4.72
N GLN A 214 -1.75 -13.20 -5.27
CA GLN A 214 -1.94 -13.86 -6.57
C GLN A 214 -1.31 -13.06 -7.71
N SER A 215 -1.50 -11.73 -7.73
CA SER A 215 -0.90 -10.85 -8.72
C SER A 215 0.63 -10.91 -8.63
N LEU A 216 1.17 -10.76 -7.42
CA LEU A 216 2.61 -10.84 -7.15
C LEU A 216 3.21 -12.18 -7.61
N SER A 217 2.50 -13.27 -7.34
CA SER A 217 2.93 -14.62 -7.70
C SER A 217 2.87 -14.86 -9.22
N SER A 218 1.88 -14.25 -9.89
CA SER A 218 1.72 -14.33 -11.36
C SER A 218 2.82 -13.58 -12.11
N ASP A 219 3.43 -12.57 -11.47
CA ASP A 219 4.60 -11.87 -12.01
C ASP A 219 5.90 -12.69 -11.89
N ARG A 220 5.86 -13.86 -11.23
CA ARG A 220 7.00 -14.81 -11.09
C ARG A 220 8.25 -14.19 -10.46
N ILE A 221 8.06 -13.14 -9.66
CA ILE A 221 9.13 -12.42 -8.97
C ILE A 221 9.78 -13.31 -7.89
N PHE A 222 8.94 -14.06 -7.17
CA PHE A 222 9.36 -14.98 -6.11
C PHE A 222 9.03 -16.42 -6.51
N PRO A 223 10.01 -17.27 -6.84
CA PRO A 223 9.77 -18.66 -7.21
C PRO A 223 8.99 -19.44 -6.16
N ILE A 224 9.24 -19.17 -4.87
CA ILE A 224 8.54 -19.80 -3.74
C ILE A 224 7.05 -19.45 -3.69
N LEU A 225 6.64 -18.32 -4.26
CA LEU A 225 5.24 -17.88 -4.26
C LEU A 225 4.46 -18.36 -5.48
N LEU A 226 5.11 -18.96 -6.49
CA LEU A 226 4.45 -19.48 -7.70
C LEU A 226 3.20 -20.34 -7.45
N PRO A 227 3.13 -21.19 -6.40
CA PRO A 227 1.91 -21.93 -6.10
C PRO A 227 0.68 -21.04 -5.88
N PHE A 228 0.85 -19.80 -5.40
CA PHE A 228 -0.25 -18.87 -5.15
C PHE A 228 -0.76 -18.14 -6.40
N ALA A 229 -0.11 -18.28 -7.56
CA ALA A 229 -0.57 -17.68 -8.82
C ALA A 229 -1.85 -18.35 -9.37
N LYS A 230 -2.14 -19.59 -8.97
CA LYS A 230 -3.29 -20.36 -9.46
C LYS A 230 -4.60 -19.83 -8.87
N GLY A 231 -5.48 -19.28 -9.71
CA GLY A 231 -6.87 -19.01 -9.35
C GLY A 231 -7.81 -20.19 -9.65
N SER A 232 -9.03 -20.11 -9.14
CA SER A 232 -10.06 -21.15 -9.26
C SER A 232 -11.39 -20.56 -9.71
N GLY A 233 -12.09 -21.28 -10.59
CA GLY A 233 -13.42 -20.88 -11.09
C GLY A 233 -13.40 -19.71 -12.08
N PRO A 234 -14.58 -19.24 -12.53
CA PRO A 234 -14.70 -18.23 -13.58
C PRO A 234 -14.19 -16.84 -13.15
N SER A 235 -14.24 -16.51 -11.86
CA SER A 235 -13.74 -15.24 -11.30
C SER A 235 -12.26 -15.29 -10.88
N ASN A 236 -11.53 -16.36 -11.25
CA ASN A 236 -10.11 -16.53 -10.94
C ASN A 236 -9.76 -16.42 -9.44
N ASN A 237 -10.63 -16.93 -8.56
CA ASN A 237 -10.53 -16.75 -7.10
C ASN A 237 -9.25 -17.38 -6.49
N PRO A 238 -8.37 -16.63 -5.79
CA PRO A 238 -7.11 -17.12 -5.25
C PRO A 238 -7.24 -17.94 -3.94
N ARG A 239 -7.83 -19.13 -4.02
CA ARG A 239 -8.09 -20.00 -2.84
C ARG A 239 -6.86 -20.28 -1.96
N ARG A 240 -5.69 -20.52 -2.56
CA ARG A 240 -4.43 -20.73 -1.82
C ARG A 240 -4.01 -19.48 -1.04
N GLY A 241 -4.22 -18.30 -1.61
CA GLY A 241 -3.96 -17.03 -0.93
C GLY A 241 -4.93 -16.80 0.23
N VAL A 242 -6.20 -17.17 0.05
CA VAL A 242 -7.22 -17.11 1.13
C VAL A 242 -6.80 -18.01 2.31
N MET A 243 -6.30 -19.22 2.05
CA MET A 243 -5.79 -20.10 3.12
C MET A 243 -4.60 -19.50 3.86
N LEU A 244 -3.65 -18.90 3.14
CA LEU A 244 -2.48 -18.30 3.78
C LEU A 244 -2.87 -17.07 4.62
N ALA A 245 -3.75 -16.21 4.10
CA ALA A 245 -4.27 -15.06 4.83
C ALA A 245 -5.02 -15.49 6.10
N ALA A 246 -5.85 -16.52 6.02
CA ALA A 246 -6.53 -17.10 7.19
C ALA A 246 -5.53 -17.68 8.21
N GLY A 247 -4.51 -18.41 7.75
CA GLY A 247 -3.47 -18.95 8.62
C GLY A 247 -2.70 -17.86 9.37
N ILE A 248 -2.35 -16.76 8.68
CA ILE A 248 -1.73 -15.58 9.32
C ILE A 248 -2.70 -14.96 10.33
N ALA A 249 -3.96 -14.79 9.97
CA ALA A 249 -4.97 -14.24 10.88
C ALA A 249 -5.11 -15.09 12.15
N PHE A 250 -5.24 -16.42 12.04
CA PHE A 250 -5.29 -17.32 13.20
C PHE A 250 -4.02 -17.29 14.05
N ALA A 251 -2.84 -17.19 13.42
CA ALA A 251 -1.59 -17.05 14.17
C ALA A 251 -1.57 -15.75 14.98
N VAL A 252 -2.02 -14.63 14.39
CA VAL A 252 -2.15 -13.34 15.08
C VAL A 252 -3.19 -13.40 16.21
N LEU A 253 -4.33 -14.05 15.99
CA LEU A 253 -5.34 -14.29 17.04
C LEU A 253 -4.73 -15.07 18.21
N GLY A 254 -3.94 -16.11 17.93
CA GLY A 254 -3.29 -16.94 18.95
C GLY A 254 -2.28 -16.19 19.83
N LEU A 255 -1.67 -15.11 19.33
CA LEU A 255 -0.78 -14.25 20.12
C LEU A 255 -1.53 -13.44 21.18
N GLY A 256 -2.83 -13.20 20.98
CA GLY A 256 -3.75 -12.76 22.03
C GLY A 256 -3.50 -11.40 22.66
N GLN A 257 -2.79 -10.48 21.98
CA GLN A 257 -2.46 -9.15 22.48
C GLN A 257 -2.80 -8.05 21.46
N LEU A 258 -4.06 -7.61 21.45
CA LEU A 258 -4.59 -6.54 20.61
C LEU A 258 -3.78 -5.26 20.57
N ASN A 259 -3.35 -4.80 21.75
CA ASN A 259 -2.61 -3.55 21.91
C ASN A 259 -1.24 -3.60 21.23
N LEU A 260 -0.72 -4.81 20.94
CA LEU A 260 0.47 -4.98 20.13
C LEU A 260 0.17 -5.11 18.62
N ILE A 261 -1.05 -5.49 18.23
CA ILE A 261 -1.44 -5.68 16.84
C ILE A 261 -1.62 -4.33 16.13
N ALA A 262 -2.30 -3.36 16.75
CA ALA A 262 -2.60 -2.07 16.11
C ALA A 262 -1.33 -1.28 15.70
N PRO A 263 -0.28 -1.16 16.54
CA PRO A 263 0.97 -0.54 16.12
C PRO A 263 1.65 -1.30 14.98
N VAL A 264 1.65 -2.64 15.01
CA VAL A 264 2.25 -3.47 13.97
C VAL A 264 1.54 -3.28 12.62
N VAL A 265 0.20 -3.28 12.61
CA VAL A 265 -0.61 -3.01 11.41
C VAL A 265 -0.31 -1.61 10.86
N SER A 266 -0.25 -0.62 11.75
CA SER A 266 0.09 0.77 11.39
C SER A 266 1.46 0.87 10.72
N MET A 267 2.47 0.17 11.24
CA MET A 267 3.81 0.14 10.66
C MET A 267 3.82 -0.46 9.26
N PHE A 268 3.12 -1.57 9.04
CA PHE A 268 3.03 -2.19 7.71
C PHE A 268 2.31 -1.31 6.68
N PHE A 269 1.26 -0.59 7.09
CA PHE A 269 0.58 0.35 6.19
C PHE A 269 1.42 1.60 5.91
N LEU A 270 2.03 2.20 6.94
CA LEU A 270 2.88 3.38 6.79
C LEU A 270 4.07 3.11 5.85
N ILE A 271 4.75 1.98 6.02
CA ILE A 271 5.89 1.65 5.14
C ILE A 271 5.44 1.35 3.71
N SER A 272 4.28 0.71 3.53
CA SER A 272 3.68 0.50 2.20
C SER A 272 3.33 1.82 1.50
N TYR A 273 2.68 2.74 2.23
CA TYR A 273 2.27 4.04 1.70
C TYR A 273 3.48 4.94 1.45
N GLY A 274 4.47 4.93 2.34
CA GLY A 274 5.73 5.64 2.15
C GLY A 274 6.47 5.15 0.90
N LEU A 275 6.53 3.84 0.69
CA LEU A 275 7.16 3.25 -0.48
C LEU A 275 6.40 3.53 -1.78
N LEU A 276 5.07 3.48 -1.76
CA LEU A 276 4.24 3.85 -2.91
C LEU A 276 4.49 5.31 -3.32
N ASN A 277 4.48 6.22 -2.34
CA ASN A 277 4.79 7.63 -2.53
C ASN A 277 6.19 7.83 -3.11
N TYR A 278 7.21 7.21 -2.51
CA TYR A 278 8.58 7.29 -3.00
C TYR A 278 8.76 6.70 -4.40
N ALA A 279 8.11 5.58 -4.70
CA ALA A 279 8.19 4.94 -6.00
C ALA A 279 7.58 5.84 -7.10
N THR A 280 6.45 6.50 -6.84
CA THR A 280 5.88 7.48 -7.78
C THR A 280 6.76 8.72 -7.96
N TYR A 281 7.44 9.17 -6.89
CA TYR A 281 8.45 10.23 -6.98
C TYR A 281 9.62 9.80 -7.87
N TYR A 282 10.21 8.64 -7.61
CA TYR A 282 11.35 8.12 -8.36
C TYR A 282 11.04 7.95 -9.85
N GLU A 283 9.86 7.42 -10.18
CA GLU A 283 9.41 7.22 -11.57
C GLU A 283 9.22 8.54 -12.33
N ALA A 284 8.63 9.56 -11.72
CA ALA A 284 8.52 10.87 -12.36
C ALA A 284 9.87 11.59 -12.46
N ARG A 285 10.72 11.50 -11.44
CA ARG A 285 12.05 12.13 -11.43
C ARG A 285 12.99 11.53 -12.48
N SER A 286 12.81 10.25 -12.81
CA SER A 286 13.58 9.51 -13.81
C SER A 286 13.12 9.70 -15.26
N GLY A 287 12.10 10.54 -15.50
CA GLY A 287 11.64 10.85 -16.85
C GLY A 287 11.21 9.61 -17.63
N SER A 288 10.74 8.58 -16.93
CA SER A 288 10.33 7.30 -17.52
C SER A 288 9.22 7.52 -18.55
N PRO A 289 9.41 7.17 -19.83
CA PRO A 289 8.36 7.34 -20.85
C PRO A 289 7.07 6.60 -20.52
N SER A 290 7.19 5.51 -19.75
CA SER A 290 6.11 4.64 -19.28
C SER A 290 5.28 5.25 -18.16
N PHE A 291 5.81 6.24 -17.43
CA PHE A 291 5.17 6.87 -16.29
C PHE A 291 4.72 8.29 -16.65
N ARG A 292 3.49 8.40 -17.17
CA ARG A 292 2.84 9.67 -17.53
C ARG A 292 1.53 9.83 -16.75
N PRO A 293 1.59 10.23 -15.48
CA PRO A 293 0.40 10.39 -14.66
C PRO A 293 -0.55 11.40 -15.31
N ARG A 294 -1.76 10.95 -15.65
CA ARG A 294 -2.81 11.79 -16.28
C ARG A 294 -3.66 12.54 -15.26
N PHE A 295 -3.48 12.25 -13.98
CA PHE A 295 -4.26 12.88 -12.92
C PHE A 295 -3.84 14.34 -12.74
N ARG A 296 -4.81 15.26 -12.85
CA ARG A 296 -4.58 16.72 -12.89
C ARG A 296 -3.81 17.25 -11.67
N PHE A 297 -4.05 16.71 -10.49
CA PHE A 297 -3.44 17.20 -9.24
C PHE A 297 -2.19 16.40 -8.82
N TYR A 298 -1.69 15.52 -9.68
CA TYR A 298 -0.43 14.84 -9.40
C TYR A 298 0.73 15.83 -9.41
N ASN A 299 1.57 15.79 -8.38
CA ASN A 299 2.80 16.57 -8.30
C ASN A 299 3.91 15.72 -7.66
N LEU A 300 5.10 15.76 -8.26
CA LEU A 300 6.29 15.03 -7.81
C LEU A 300 6.65 15.35 -6.34
N ASN A 301 6.60 16.61 -5.96
CA ASN A 301 7.00 17.05 -4.63
C ASN A 301 6.00 16.60 -3.56
N ILE A 302 4.70 16.54 -3.89
CA ILE A 302 3.67 16.02 -2.99
C ILE A 302 3.91 14.52 -2.72
N SER A 303 4.27 13.75 -3.75
CA SER A 303 4.67 12.35 -3.57
C SER A 303 5.90 12.22 -2.64
N LEU A 304 6.93 13.06 -2.79
CA LEU A 304 8.09 13.03 -1.90
C LEU A 304 7.71 13.42 -0.46
N MET A 305 6.92 14.47 -0.29
CA MET A 305 6.42 14.89 1.01
C MET A 305 5.61 13.78 1.70
N GLY A 306 4.76 13.08 0.96
CA GLY A 306 4.01 11.93 1.47
C GLY A 306 4.92 10.79 1.94
N ALA A 307 6.01 10.51 1.21
CA ALA A 307 7.00 9.51 1.61
C ALA A 307 7.72 9.90 2.91
N LEU A 308 8.17 11.15 3.01
CA LEU A 308 8.85 11.69 4.19
C LEU A 308 7.90 11.75 5.40
N ALA A 309 6.64 12.13 5.20
CA ALA A 309 5.62 12.12 6.25
C ALA A 309 5.38 10.72 6.79
N CYS A 310 5.25 9.70 5.92
CA CYS A 310 5.10 8.31 6.37
C CYS A 310 6.31 7.85 7.19
N MET A 311 7.53 8.19 6.74
CA MET A 311 8.76 7.84 7.46
C MET A 311 8.86 8.55 8.82
N GLY A 312 8.58 9.85 8.86
CA GLY A 312 8.60 10.63 10.10
C GLY A 312 7.58 10.12 11.11
N THR A 313 6.37 9.81 10.66
CA THR A 313 5.32 9.21 11.49
C THR A 313 5.73 7.85 12.05
N MET A 314 6.33 6.96 11.25
CA MET A 314 6.81 5.66 11.75
C MET A 314 7.83 5.84 12.88
N MET A 315 8.82 6.71 12.68
CA MET A 315 9.86 6.98 13.68
C MET A 315 9.29 7.61 14.95
N ALA A 316 8.22 8.41 14.82
CA ALA A 316 7.58 9.08 15.94
C ALA A 316 6.65 8.16 16.75
N ILE A 317 6.01 7.17 16.10
CA ILE A 317 5.21 6.14 16.80
C ILE A 317 6.13 5.21 17.59
N ASP A 318 7.08 4.58 16.90
CA ASP A 318 8.07 3.69 17.52
C ASP A 318 9.31 3.62 16.64
N MET A 319 10.40 4.20 17.14
CA MET A 319 11.68 4.23 16.44
C MET A 319 12.23 2.83 16.19
N THR A 320 12.11 1.91 17.15
CA THR A 320 12.69 0.56 17.04
C THR A 320 11.96 -0.28 16.00
N ALA A 321 10.63 -0.31 16.07
CA ALA A 321 9.80 -1.00 15.08
C ALA A 321 9.94 -0.35 13.69
N GLY A 322 10.03 0.98 13.63
CA GLY A 322 10.29 1.72 12.39
C GLY A 322 11.62 1.35 11.73
N LEU A 323 12.71 1.30 12.50
CA LEU A 323 14.02 0.89 12.00
C LEU A 323 14.03 -0.57 11.54
N ILE A 324 13.39 -1.48 12.28
CA ILE A 324 13.26 -2.89 11.88
C ILE A 324 12.47 -3.01 10.57
N ALA A 325 11.33 -2.33 10.45
CA ALA A 325 10.50 -2.35 9.24
C ALA A 325 11.28 -1.81 8.03
N MET A 326 12.03 -0.72 8.21
CA MET A 326 12.92 -0.18 7.17
C MET A 326 14.03 -1.15 6.77
N ALA A 327 14.66 -1.83 7.75
CA ALA A 327 15.67 -2.84 7.48
C ALA A 327 15.11 -4.03 6.70
N VAL A 328 13.92 -4.53 7.07
CA VAL A 328 13.21 -5.58 6.34
C VAL A 328 12.90 -5.14 4.91
N LEU A 329 12.42 -3.91 4.73
CA LEU A 329 12.13 -3.39 3.40
C LEU A 329 13.38 -3.30 2.52
N VAL A 330 14.48 -2.77 3.07
CA VAL A 330 15.75 -2.70 2.37
C VAL A 330 16.25 -4.11 2.03
N ALA A 331 16.09 -5.08 2.93
CA ALA A 331 16.45 -6.47 2.67
C ALA A 331 15.62 -7.08 1.53
N VAL A 332 14.30 -6.89 1.53
CA VAL A 332 13.41 -7.36 0.44
C VAL A 332 13.77 -6.68 -0.88
N TYR A 333 13.98 -5.37 -0.88
CA TYR A 333 14.38 -4.62 -2.08
C TYR A 333 15.73 -5.12 -2.64
N GLN A 334 16.73 -5.32 -1.78
CA GLN A 334 18.05 -5.79 -2.18
C GLN A 334 18.03 -7.25 -2.66
N TYR A 335 17.22 -8.10 -2.02
CA TYR A 335 16.96 -9.46 -2.47
C TYR A 335 16.39 -9.43 -3.89
N LEU A 336 15.30 -8.68 -4.10
CA LEU A 336 14.66 -8.53 -5.40
C LEU A 336 15.61 -8.01 -6.47
N LYS A 337 16.45 -7.03 -6.15
CA LYS A 337 17.46 -6.50 -7.07
C LYS A 337 18.47 -7.58 -7.52
N ARG A 338 18.75 -8.58 -6.69
CA ARG A 338 19.70 -9.66 -6.98
C ARG A 338 19.05 -10.87 -7.66
N THR A 339 17.80 -11.17 -7.33
CA THR A 339 17.13 -12.42 -7.76
C THR A 339 16.08 -12.22 -8.84
N ALA A 340 15.56 -11.00 -9.05
CA ALA A 340 14.59 -10.76 -10.10
C ALA A 340 15.25 -11.00 -11.47
N GLY A 341 14.70 -11.96 -12.22
CA GLY A 341 15.09 -12.25 -13.60
C GLY A 341 14.74 -11.12 -14.58
N PRO A 342 14.92 -11.33 -15.90
CA PRO A 342 14.56 -10.32 -16.90
C PRO A 342 13.09 -9.91 -16.74
N ALA A 343 12.88 -8.61 -16.55
CA ALA A 343 11.57 -8.11 -16.16
C ALA A 343 10.55 -8.32 -17.28
N ARG A 344 9.39 -8.90 -16.94
CA ARG A 344 8.22 -8.97 -17.84
C ARG A 344 7.67 -7.58 -18.16
N TRP A 345 7.93 -6.61 -17.29
CA TRP A 345 7.50 -5.22 -17.37
C TRP A 345 8.73 -4.30 -17.47
N ALA A 346 8.64 -3.23 -18.27
CA ALA A 346 9.72 -2.26 -18.38
C ALA A 346 9.95 -1.52 -17.05
N ASP A 347 11.19 -1.51 -16.58
CA ASP A 347 11.63 -0.78 -15.38
C ASP A 347 12.18 0.62 -15.75
N SER A 348 12.11 1.57 -14.82
CA SER A 348 12.49 2.97 -15.01
C SER A 348 14.00 3.22 -14.92
N ARG A 349 14.81 2.28 -14.43
CA ARG A 349 16.26 2.46 -14.33
C ARG A 349 16.94 2.73 -15.68
N ARG A 350 16.56 1.99 -16.73
CA ARG A 350 17.09 2.25 -18.07
C ARG A 350 16.68 3.63 -18.56
N SER A 351 15.43 4.01 -18.33
CA SER A 351 14.92 5.34 -18.67
C SER A 351 15.67 6.46 -17.93
N TYR A 352 15.95 6.27 -16.64
CA TYR A 352 16.76 7.18 -15.83
C TYR A 352 18.14 7.40 -16.46
N HIS A 353 18.87 6.31 -16.76
CA HIS A 353 20.19 6.42 -17.37
C HIS A 353 20.16 7.02 -18.78
N LEU A 354 19.16 6.68 -19.60
CA LEU A 354 19.01 7.29 -20.93
C LEU A 354 18.68 8.79 -20.83
N GLN A 355 17.88 9.20 -19.85
CA GLN A 355 17.62 10.61 -19.60
C GLN A 355 18.88 11.35 -19.15
N GLN A 356 19.67 10.75 -18.24
CA GLN A 356 20.96 11.31 -17.83
C GLN A 356 21.92 11.43 -19.03
N ILE A 357 22.05 10.37 -19.84
CA ILE A 357 22.89 10.38 -21.05
C ILE A 357 22.44 11.51 -21.99
N ARG A 358 21.13 11.64 -22.26
CA ARG A 358 20.60 12.71 -23.10
C ARG A 358 20.94 14.09 -22.52
N GLN A 359 20.73 14.30 -21.22
CA GLN A 359 20.99 15.57 -20.58
C GLN A 359 22.49 15.91 -20.66
N HIS A 360 23.36 14.97 -20.33
CA HIS A 360 24.80 15.14 -20.42
C HIS A 360 25.28 15.37 -21.85
N LEU A 361 24.68 14.74 -22.86
CA LEU A 361 25.00 15.02 -24.27
C LEU A 361 24.59 16.44 -24.68
N LEU A 362 23.45 16.95 -24.20
CA LEU A 362 23.02 18.32 -24.47
C LEU A 362 23.89 19.36 -23.74
N ASP A 363 24.19 19.10 -22.47
CA ASP A 363 25.04 19.98 -21.66
C ASP A 363 26.47 20.03 -22.24
N ALA A 364 27.02 18.87 -22.62
CA ALA A 364 28.34 18.79 -23.25
C ALA A 364 28.41 19.48 -24.62
N ALA A 365 27.31 19.48 -25.39
CA ALA A 365 27.25 20.18 -26.67
C ALA A 365 27.10 21.71 -26.51
N ALA A 366 26.67 22.19 -25.35
CA ALA A 366 26.51 23.62 -25.06
C ALA A 366 27.79 24.26 -24.51
N GLU A 367 28.68 23.47 -23.90
CA GLU A 367 29.99 23.92 -23.43
C GLU A 367 30.93 24.21 -24.62
N PRO A 368 31.74 25.29 -24.58
CA PRO A 368 32.71 25.59 -25.62
C PRO A 368 33.82 24.55 -25.64
N GLU A 369 34.19 24.08 -26.83
CA GLU A 369 35.30 23.13 -26.98
C GLU A 369 36.63 23.77 -26.56
N HIS A 370 37.38 23.09 -25.69
CA HIS A 370 38.71 23.51 -25.27
C HIS A 370 39.74 22.39 -25.53
N PRO A 371 40.96 22.71 -26.04
CA PRO A 371 41.98 21.68 -26.35
C PRO A 371 42.38 20.77 -25.18
N ARG A 372 42.24 21.24 -23.93
CA ARG A 372 42.50 20.43 -22.72
C ARG A 372 41.46 19.34 -22.46
N ASP A 373 40.30 19.44 -23.08
CA ASP A 373 39.21 18.47 -22.95
C ASP A 373 39.29 17.37 -23.99
N TRP A 374 40.36 17.34 -24.79
CA TRP A 374 40.59 16.27 -25.74
C TRP A 374 40.52 14.90 -25.05
N ARG A 375 39.72 14.01 -25.63
CA ARG A 375 39.59 12.60 -25.27
C ARG A 375 39.65 11.76 -26.54
N PRO A 376 40.28 10.57 -26.50
CA PRO A 376 40.36 9.69 -27.66
C PRO A 376 38.96 9.16 -28.05
N GLN A 377 38.42 9.62 -29.18
CA GLN A 377 37.18 9.14 -29.81
C GLN A 377 37.55 8.29 -31.03
N ILE A 378 37.74 6.98 -30.84
CA ILE A 378 38.34 6.09 -31.83
C ILE A 378 37.26 5.42 -32.68
N LEU A 379 37.29 5.63 -34.00
CA LEU A 379 36.52 4.86 -34.97
C LEU A 379 37.38 3.73 -35.54
N LEU A 380 37.05 2.49 -35.20
CA LEU A 380 37.89 1.32 -35.50
C LEU A 380 37.23 0.44 -36.57
N PHE A 381 37.87 0.26 -37.73
CA PHE A 381 37.38 -0.65 -38.75
C PHE A 381 37.86 -2.08 -38.50
N SER A 382 36.91 -3.00 -38.28
CA SER A 382 37.19 -4.41 -38.05
C SER A 382 36.15 -5.28 -38.74
N ASP A 383 36.60 -6.10 -39.69
CA ASP A 383 35.73 -7.05 -40.39
C ASP A 383 35.23 -8.17 -39.44
N ASP A 384 36.04 -8.58 -38.45
CA ASP A 384 35.60 -9.56 -37.46
C ASP A 384 36.27 -9.26 -36.11
N ALA A 385 35.44 -9.02 -35.09
CA ALA A 385 35.89 -8.68 -33.74
C ALA A 385 36.73 -9.79 -33.10
N ASN A 386 36.48 -11.06 -33.47
CA ASN A 386 37.24 -12.20 -32.97
C ASN A 386 38.58 -12.35 -33.71
N ARG A 387 38.62 -12.11 -35.04
CA ARG A 387 39.87 -12.24 -35.82
C ARG A 387 40.85 -11.09 -35.60
N ARG A 388 40.38 -9.87 -35.31
CA ARG A 388 41.24 -8.69 -35.08
C ARG A 388 41.26 -8.23 -33.61
N ARG A 389 41.27 -9.18 -32.69
CA ARG A 389 41.26 -8.92 -31.24
C ARG A 389 42.41 -8.01 -30.77
N GLN A 390 43.59 -8.12 -31.40
CA GLN A 390 44.75 -7.28 -31.11
C GLN A 390 44.50 -5.79 -31.41
N LEU A 391 43.76 -5.51 -32.50
CA LEU A 391 43.39 -4.15 -32.90
C LEU A 391 42.41 -3.52 -31.89
N LEU A 392 41.44 -4.31 -31.40
CA LEU A 392 40.51 -3.90 -30.35
C LEU A 392 41.22 -3.69 -29.00
N GLN A 393 42.23 -4.50 -28.70
CA GLN A 393 43.02 -4.37 -27.48
C GLN A 393 43.90 -3.12 -27.50
N PHE A 394 44.53 -2.85 -28.65
CA PHE A 394 45.29 -1.63 -28.87
C PHE A 394 44.43 -0.36 -28.77
N SER A 395 43.24 -0.36 -29.36
CA SER A 395 42.32 0.78 -29.23
C SER A 395 41.83 0.97 -27.79
N ALA A 396 41.60 -0.11 -27.04
CA ALA A 396 41.29 -0.04 -25.61
C ALA A 396 42.46 0.56 -24.80
N TRP A 397 43.71 0.23 -25.13
CA TRP A 397 44.89 0.83 -24.49
C TRP A 397 45.02 2.32 -24.77
N ILE A 398 44.77 2.77 -26.02
CA ILE A 398 44.78 4.20 -26.35
C ILE A 398 43.62 4.93 -25.66
N GLN A 399 42.42 4.33 -25.65
CA GLN A 399 41.24 4.96 -25.06
C GLN A 399 41.37 5.09 -23.53
N GLY A 400 41.99 4.11 -22.86
CA GLY A 400 42.36 4.19 -21.44
C GLY A 400 41.19 4.44 -20.49
N GLY A 401 39.95 4.14 -20.91
CA GLY A 401 38.73 4.44 -20.16
C GLY A 401 38.27 5.90 -20.19
N SER A 402 38.96 6.77 -20.92
CA SER A 402 38.73 8.23 -20.91
C SER A 402 37.86 8.77 -22.06
N GLY A 403 37.77 8.04 -23.18
CA GLY A 403 36.94 8.39 -24.35
C GLY A 403 36.06 7.24 -24.82
N PHE A 404 35.66 7.20 -26.09
CA PHE A 404 34.87 6.09 -26.65
C PHE A 404 35.60 5.41 -27.81
N THR A 405 35.38 4.10 -27.96
CA THR A 405 35.81 3.33 -29.12
C THR A 405 34.60 2.73 -29.80
N THR A 406 34.38 3.07 -31.07
CA THR A 406 33.30 2.52 -31.90
C THR A 406 33.90 1.59 -32.95
N ALA A 407 33.62 0.29 -32.83
CA ALA A 407 34.03 -0.70 -33.82
C ALA A 407 33.00 -0.78 -34.96
N VAL A 408 33.46 -0.55 -36.19
CA VAL A 408 32.65 -0.56 -37.41
C VAL A 408 33.05 -1.76 -38.26
N ARG A 409 32.05 -2.56 -38.63
CA ARG A 409 32.17 -3.62 -39.63
C ARG A 409 31.43 -3.19 -40.89
N ILE A 410 32.11 -3.20 -42.02
CA ILE A 410 31.49 -2.99 -43.33
C ILE A 410 31.13 -4.37 -43.89
N LEU A 411 29.85 -4.58 -44.18
CA LEU A 411 29.37 -5.79 -44.83
C LEU A 411 29.16 -5.50 -46.31
N GLU A 412 30.04 -6.01 -47.16
CA GLU A 412 29.85 -5.95 -48.61
C GLU A 412 28.78 -6.96 -49.03
N GLY A 413 27.66 -6.45 -49.56
CA GLY A 413 26.59 -7.28 -50.11
C GLY A 413 26.25 -6.82 -51.52
N SER A 414 26.03 -7.76 -52.44
CA SER A 414 25.31 -7.45 -53.67
C SER A 414 23.84 -7.27 -53.32
N GLY A 415 23.23 -6.13 -53.67
CA GLY A 415 21.79 -5.89 -53.48
C GLY A 415 20.91 -6.98 -54.11
N ILE A 416 19.60 -6.93 -53.87
CA ILE A 416 18.64 -7.91 -54.43
C ILE A 416 18.86 -8.00 -55.94
N LYS A 417 19.42 -9.11 -56.42
CA LYS A 417 19.41 -9.44 -57.85
C LYS A 417 17.95 -9.62 -58.23
N LYS A 418 17.32 -8.59 -58.79
CA LYS A 418 16.02 -8.71 -59.47
C LYS A 418 16.24 -9.70 -60.61
N GLY A 419 15.96 -10.98 -60.35
CA GLY A 419 15.82 -11.97 -61.40
C GLY A 419 14.57 -11.60 -62.20
N TYR A 420 14.78 -10.99 -63.36
CA TYR A 420 13.77 -11.03 -64.42
C TYR A 420 13.70 -12.50 -64.85
N ARG A 421 12.67 -13.21 -64.37
CA ARG A 421 12.20 -14.46 -64.98
C ARG A 421 11.27 -14.13 -66.13
#